data_AF-A0A6H2CZ75-F1
#
_entry.id   AF-A0A6H2CZ75-F1
#
_cell.length_a   1.000
_cell.length_b   1.000
_cell.length_c   1.000
_cell.angle_alpha   90.00
_cell.angle_beta   90.00
_cell.angle_gamma   90.00
#
_symmetry.space_group_name_H-M   'P 1'
#
loop_
_entity.id
_entity.type
_entity.pdbx_description
1 polymer ?
#
loop_
_entity_poly.entity_id
_entity_poly.type
_entity_poly.pdbx_seq_one_letter_code
_entity_poly.pdbx_strand_id
1 'polypeptide(L)'
;MSMDQKQIREHIFSVIINKVEEQDEGKRLEALNEFMAVTGTAGNATEQVASLIPPLMHDLYMKWITMFIDRLLETVPVKNIELLCDGSDDNNAALVLAYIMFLESAKMEKQIDEDLKQHGLAASGNNDLGDLAANYIRAQMSKIAQQSSDDEEVAGNC
;
A
#
# COMPACT_ATOMS: atom_id res chain seq x y z
N MET A 1 -1.26 -15.21 -30.25
CA MET A 1 -0.23 -16.22 -29.93
C MET A 1 -0.42 -16.57 -28.47
N SER A 2 -0.33 -17.84 -28.07
CA SER A 2 -0.38 -18.23 -26.66
C SER A 2 0.89 -17.70 -25.96
N MET A 3 0.71 -17.09 -24.79
CA MET A 3 1.82 -16.54 -24.01
C MET A 3 2.44 -17.69 -23.21
N ASP A 4 3.77 -17.74 -23.16
CA ASP A 4 4.42 -18.63 -22.22
C ASP A 4 4.29 -18.10 -20.78
N GLN A 5 4.54 -18.96 -19.80
CA GLN A 5 4.36 -18.60 -18.39
C GLN A 5 5.30 -17.47 -17.95
N LYS A 6 6.47 -17.33 -18.58
CA LYS A 6 7.42 -16.26 -18.27
C LYS A 6 6.88 -14.93 -18.77
N GLN A 7 6.34 -14.88 -19.98
CA GLN A 7 5.70 -13.70 -20.55
C GLN A 7 4.49 -13.26 -19.73
N ILE A 8 3.67 -14.21 -19.24
CA ILE A 8 2.53 -13.91 -18.36
C ILE A 8 3.03 -13.24 -17.06
N ARG A 9 4.05 -13.81 -16.43
CA ARG A 9 4.64 -13.26 -15.20
C ARG A 9 5.17 -11.85 -15.42
N GLU A 10 5.95 -11.65 -16.49
CA GLU A 10 6.53 -10.35 -16.83
C GLU A 10 5.45 -9.31 -17.10
N HIS A 11 4.40 -9.67 -17.84
CA HIS A 11 3.28 -8.77 -18.13
C HIS A 11 2.56 -8.32 -16.87
N ILE A 12 2.10 -9.27 -16.04
CA ILE A 12 1.36 -8.96 -14.81
C ILE A 12 2.24 -8.13 -13.86
N PHE A 13 3.51 -8.51 -13.71
CA PHE A 13 4.44 -7.77 -12.88
C PHE A 13 4.56 -6.32 -13.35
N SER A 14 4.77 -6.11 -14.65
CA SER A 14 4.94 -4.80 -15.25
C SER A 14 3.69 -3.93 -15.08
N VAL A 15 2.51 -4.48 -15.32
CA VAL A 15 1.23 -3.77 -15.12
C VAL A 15 1.09 -3.28 -13.68
N ILE A 16 1.34 -4.16 -12.70
CA ILE A 16 1.12 -3.81 -11.30
C ILE A 16 2.21 -2.89 -10.76
N ILE A 17 3.49 -3.15 -11.06
CA ILE A 17 4.59 -2.32 -10.55
C ILE A 17 4.51 -0.90 -11.12
N ASN A 18 4.19 -0.75 -12.42
CA ASN A 18 3.99 0.57 -13.02
C ASN A 18 2.86 1.31 -12.29
N LYS A 19 1.78 0.61 -11.92
CA LYS A 19 0.67 1.23 -11.20
C LYS A 19 1.06 1.69 -9.79
N VAL A 20 1.91 0.92 -9.12
CA VAL A 20 2.46 1.26 -7.79
C VAL A 20 3.41 2.45 -7.90
N GLU A 21 4.29 2.48 -8.90
CA GLU A 21 5.25 3.56 -9.12
C GLU A 21 4.59 4.86 -9.60
N GLU A 22 3.47 4.77 -10.32
CA GLU A 22 2.62 5.93 -10.64
C GLU A 22 2.10 6.67 -9.40
N GLN A 23 2.11 6.04 -8.21
CA GLN A 23 1.72 6.65 -6.92
C GLN A 23 2.89 7.41 -6.30
N ASP A 24 3.38 8.41 -7.04
CA ASP A 24 4.41 9.32 -6.56
C ASP A 24 3.96 10.13 -5.32
N GLU A 25 4.90 10.85 -4.71
CA GLU A 25 4.63 11.69 -3.53
C GLU A 25 3.50 12.71 -3.75
N GLY A 26 3.36 13.25 -4.95
CA GLY A 26 2.33 14.23 -5.29
C GLY A 26 0.93 13.63 -5.28
N LYS A 27 0.75 12.47 -5.93
CA LYS A 27 -0.55 11.76 -5.93
C LYS A 27 -0.90 11.20 -4.56
N ARG A 28 0.10 10.76 -3.77
CA ARG A 28 -0.14 10.34 -2.38
C ARG A 28 -0.62 11.50 -1.51
N LEU A 29 -0.04 12.69 -1.67
CA LEU A 29 -0.47 13.90 -0.97
C LEU A 29 -1.89 14.30 -1.40
N GLU A 30 -2.19 14.25 -2.70
CA GLU A 30 -3.53 14.51 -3.23
C GLU A 30 -4.58 13.57 -2.64
N ALA A 31 -4.32 12.26 -2.67
CA ALA A 31 -5.22 11.25 -2.10
C ALA A 31 -5.42 11.44 -0.57
N LEU A 32 -4.36 11.81 0.14
CA LEU A 32 -4.43 12.11 1.58
C LEU A 32 -5.29 13.36 1.84
N ASN A 33 -5.12 14.42 1.04
CA ASN A 33 -5.95 15.62 1.12
C ASN A 33 -7.42 15.32 0.88
N GLU A 34 -7.73 14.52 -0.15
CA GLU A 34 -9.11 14.11 -0.44
C GLU A 34 -9.71 13.29 0.72
N PHE A 35 -8.96 12.32 1.24
CA PHE A 35 -9.40 11.50 2.37
C PHE A 35 -9.68 12.35 3.62
N MET A 36 -8.79 13.28 3.96
CA MET A 36 -8.96 14.17 5.12
C MET A 36 -10.12 15.16 4.93
N ALA A 37 -10.34 15.64 3.70
CA ALA A 37 -11.48 16.48 3.37
C ALA A 37 -12.81 15.76 3.55
N VAL A 38 -12.88 14.48 3.17
CA VAL A 38 -14.09 13.65 3.33
C VAL A 38 -14.33 13.23 4.79
N THR A 39 -13.27 12.96 5.55
CA THR A 39 -13.37 12.48 6.94
C THR A 39 -13.55 13.60 7.97
N GLY A 40 -13.50 14.88 7.55
CA GLY A 40 -13.78 16.03 8.42
C GLY A 40 -12.66 16.39 9.40
N THR A 41 -11.49 15.75 9.29
CA THR A 41 -10.27 16.03 10.07
C THR A 41 -9.46 17.19 9.50
N ALA A 42 -10.09 18.01 8.65
CA ALA A 42 -9.47 19.05 7.84
C ALA A 42 -8.96 20.23 8.69
N GLY A 43 -7.72 20.11 9.16
CA GLY A 43 -6.87 21.22 9.59
C GLY A 43 -5.54 21.20 8.84
N ASN A 44 -4.56 21.99 9.31
CA ASN A 44 -3.18 22.06 8.78
C ASN A 44 -2.38 20.74 8.96
N ALA A 45 -3.03 19.66 9.35
CA ALA A 45 -2.42 18.39 9.68
C ALA A 45 -2.00 17.60 8.43
N THR A 46 -2.58 17.85 7.24
CA THR A 46 -2.32 16.98 6.08
C THR A 46 -0.88 17.05 5.59
N GLU A 47 -0.24 18.21 5.59
CA GLU A 47 1.18 18.36 5.25
C GLU A 47 2.08 17.68 6.28
N GLN A 48 1.74 17.78 7.57
CA GLN A 48 2.46 17.07 8.63
C GLN A 48 2.29 15.56 8.49
N VAL A 49 1.07 15.05 8.26
CA VAL A 49 0.82 13.62 8.06
C VAL A 49 1.53 13.11 6.81
N ALA A 50 1.48 13.85 5.71
CA ALA A 50 2.18 13.48 4.48
C ALA A 50 3.69 13.36 4.68
N SER A 51 4.30 14.25 5.49
CA SER A 51 5.72 14.18 5.84
C SER A 51 6.10 12.95 6.69
N LEU A 52 5.12 12.29 7.29
CA LEU A 52 5.29 11.06 8.08
C LEU A 52 5.07 9.80 7.25
N ILE A 53 4.51 9.91 6.03
CA ILE A 53 4.30 8.77 5.15
C ILE A 53 5.66 8.31 4.64
N PRO A 54 6.07 7.06 4.91
CA PRO A 54 7.34 6.56 4.41
C PRO A 54 7.36 6.55 2.88
N PRO A 55 8.55 6.68 2.26
CA PRO A 55 8.70 6.52 0.83
C PRO A 55 8.23 5.12 0.40
N LEU A 56 7.93 4.98 -0.90
CA LEU A 56 7.52 3.71 -1.47
C LEU A 56 8.59 2.63 -1.18
N MET A 57 8.21 1.60 -0.42
CA MET A 57 9.07 0.47 -0.07
C MET A 57 9.12 -0.52 -1.25
N HIS A 58 9.84 -0.14 -2.30
CA HIS A 58 9.83 -0.84 -3.60
C HIS A 58 10.05 -2.36 -3.47
N ASP A 59 11.03 -2.79 -2.68
CA ASP A 59 11.35 -4.21 -2.47
C ASP A 59 10.19 -5.02 -1.89
N LEU A 60 9.41 -4.42 -0.97
CA LEU A 60 8.22 -5.07 -0.40
C LEU A 60 7.14 -5.25 -1.45
N TYR A 61 6.89 -4.22 -2.27
CA TYR A 61 5.92 -4.33 -3.36
C TYR A 61 6.35 -5.37 -4.40
N MET A 62 7.62 -5.41 -4.80
CA MET A 62 8.13 -6.45 -5.71
C MET A 62 7.88 -7.86 -5.16
N LYS A 63 8.14 -8.06 -3.86
CA LYS A 63 7.88 -9.33 -3.17
C LYS A 63 6.40 -9.69 -3.21
N TRP A 64 5.52 -8.78 -2.82
CA TRP A 64 4.08 -9.02 -2.74
C TRP A 64 3.44 -9.26 -4.11
N ILE A 65 3.88 -8.53 -5.13
CA ILE A 65 3.46 -8.76 -6.53
C ILE A 65 3.88 -10.16 -6.98
N THR A 66 5.10 -10.59 -6.65
CA THR A 66 5.58 -11.94 -6.99
C THR A 66 4.71 -13.02 -6.30
N MET A 67 4.41 -12.85 -5.02
CA MET A 67 3.52 -13.75 -4.28
C MET A 67 2.11 -13.82 -4.88
N PHE A 68 1.58 -12.67 -5.31
CA PHE A 68 0.30 -12.61 -6.02
C PHE A 68 0.34 -13.39 -7.32
N ILE A 69 1.35 -13.16 -8.17
CA ILE A 69 1.52 -13.84 -9.46
C ILE A 69 1.65 -15.35 -9.27
N ASP A 70 2.44 -15.78 -8.30
CA ASP A 70 2.59 -17.20 -7.96
C ASP A 70 1.23 -17.81 -7.60
N ARG A 71 0.46 -17.13 -6.74
CA ARG A 71 -0.85 -17.62 -6.31
C ARG A 71 -1.87 -17.64 -7.45
N LEU A 72 -1.85 -16.62 -8.31
CA LEU A 72 -2.74 -16.52 -9.47
C LEU A 72 -2.49 -17.69 -10.43
N LEU A 73 -1.21 -17.96 -10.76
CA LEU A 73 -0.82 -19.04 -11.66
C LEU A 73 -1.07 -20.44 -11.07
N GLU A 74 -1.05 -20.58 -9.75
CA GLU A 74 -1.40 -21.82 -9.06
C GLU A 74 -2.91 -22.11 -9.10
N THR A 75 -3.74 -21.07 -9.07
CA THR A 75 -5.18 -21.22 -8.80
C THR A 75 -6.09 -20.96 -10.00
N VAL A 76 -5.63 -20.23 -11.01
CA VAL A 76 -6.43 -19.85 -12.17
C VAL A 76 -5.94 -20.59 -13.42
N PRO A 77 -6.84 -21.16 -14.24
CA PRO A 77 -6.46 -21.76 -15.51
C PRO A 77 -5.71 -20.77 -16.41
N VAL A 78 -4.57 -21.19 -16.97
CA VAL A 78 -3.68 -20.35 -17.80
C VAL A 78 -4.43 -19.61 -18.90
N LYS A 79 -5.40 -20.25 -19.57
CA LYS A 79 -6.20 -19.62 -20.64
C LYS A 79 -6.95 -18.37 -20.19
N ASN A 80 -7.40 -18.33 -18.94
CA ASN A 80 -8.11 -17.17 -18.40
C ASN A 80 -7.11 -16.05 -18.05
N ILE A 81 -5.92 -16.42 -17.61
CA ILE A 81 -4.84 -15.47 -17.34
C ILE A 81 -4.34 -14.86 -18.65
N GLU A 82 -4.19 -15.65 -19.72
CA GLU A 82 -3.84 -15.13 -21.05
C GLU A 82 -4.84 -14.10 -21.56
N LEU A 83 -6.15 -14.33 -21.35
CA LEU A 83 -7.19 -13.35 -21.70
C LEU A 83 -7.02 -12.04 -20.92
N LEU A 84 -6.68 -12.16 -19.64
CA LEU A 84 -6.45 -11.03 -18.75
C LEU A 84 -5.13 -10.29 -19.05
N CYS A 85 -4.21 -10.90 -19.79
CA CYS A 85 -2.92 -10.32 -20.20
C CYS A 85 -2.93 -9.77 -21.63
N ASP A 86 -4.09 -9.40 -22.19
CA ASP A 86 -4.17 -8.86 -23.56
C ASP A 86 -3.68 -7.41 -23.70
N GLY A 87 -3.36 -6.75 -22.57
CA GLY A 87 -2.83 -5.40 -22.50
C GLY A 87 -3.87 -4.29 -22.65
N SER A 88 -5.16 -4.62 -22.73
CA SER A 88 -6.22 -3.61 -22.70
C SER A 88 -6.32 -2.94 -21.32
N ASP A 89 -6.77 -1.68 -21.31
CA ASP A 89 -6.89 -0.91 -20.06
C ASP A 89 -7.84 -1.57 -19.05
N ASP A 90 -8.96 -2.14 -19.52
CA ASP A 90 -9.93 -2.84 -18.68
C ASP A 90 -9.31 -4.07 -18.00
N ASN A 91 -8.55 -4.87 -18.74
CA ASN A 91 -7.90 -6.06 -18.19
C ASN A 91 -6.72 -5.71 -17.28
N ASN A 92 -5.96 -4.66 -17.62
CA ASN A 92 -4.92 -4.12 -16.75
C ASN A 92 -5.51 -3.63 -15.42
N ALA A 93 -6.64 -2.92 -15.47
CA ALA A 93 -7.35 -2.48 -14.27
C ALA A 93 -7.88 -3.68 -13.46
N ALA A 94 -8.40 -4.71 -14.12
CA ALA A 94 -8.82 -5.95 -13.46
C ALA A 94 -7.66 -6.70 -12.79
N LEU A 95 -6.46 -6.71 -13.38
CA LEU A 95 -5.24 -7.24 -12.74
C LEU A 95 -4.89 -6.48 -11.46
N VAL A 96 -4.91 -5.15 -11.52
CA VAL A 96 -4.65 -4.31 -10.35
C VAL A 96 -5.70 -4.53 -9.26
N LEU A 97 -6.98 -4.63 -9.62
CA LEU A 97 -8.05 -4.92 -8.67
C LEU A 97 -7.86 -6.30 -8.01
N ALA A 98 -7.55 -7.34 -8.79
CA ALA A 98 -7.28 -8.67 -8.27
C ALA A 98 -6.07 -8.69 -7.31
N TYR A 99 -5.04 -7.89 -7.60
CA TYR A 99 -3.90 -7.69 -6.72
C TYR A 99 -4.30 -7.01 -5.39
N ILE A 100 -5.10 -5.94 -5.44
CA ILE A 100 -5.60 -5.28 -4.22
C ILE A 100 -6.40 -6.25 -3.36
N MET A 101 -7.33 -7.00 -3.97
CA MET A 101 -8.11 -8.02 -3.26
C MET A 101 -7.23 -9.13 -2.66
N PHE A 102 -6.10 -9.46 -3.30
CA PHE A 102 -5.14 -10.41 -2.75
C PHE A 102 -4.43 -9.86 -1.50
N LEU A 103 -4.07 -8.57 -1.49
CA LEU A 103 -3.48 -7.91 -0.32
C LEU A 103 -4.42 -7.90 0.88
N GLU A 104 -5.73 -7.79 0.63
CA GLU A 104 -6.78 -7.83 1.67
C GLU A 104 -7.07 -9.24 2.21
N SER A 105 -6.43 -10.28 1.67
CA SER A 105 -6.63 -11.62 2.20
C SER A 105 -6.02 -11.76 3.61
N ALA A 106 -6.70 -12.45 4.51
CA ALA A 106 -6.23 -12.65 5.91
C ALA A 106 -4.84 -13.30 6.01
N LYS A 107 -4.42 -14.05 4.98
CA LYS A 107 -3.06 -14.59 4.91
C LYS A 107 -2.05 -13.49 4.57
N MET A 108 -2.39 -12.64 3.60
CA MET A 108 -1.51 -11.57 3.16
C MET A 108 -1.39 -10.47 4.18
N GLU A 109 -2.46 -10.13 4.91
CA GLU A 109 -2.44 -9.21 6.03
C GLU A 109 -1.35 -9.59 7.06
N LYS A 110 -1.32 -10.86 7.49
CA LYS A 110 -0.27 -11.36 8.39
C LYS A 110 1.13 -11.30 7.78
N GLN A 111 1.26 -11.55 6.47
CA GLN A 111 2.54 -11.48 5.78
C GLN A 111 3.06 -10.05 5.69
N ILE A 112 2.18 -9.09 5.39
CA ILE A 112 2.50 -7.67 5.31
C ILE A 112 2.98 -7.18 6.68
N ASP A 113 2.29 -7.53 7.76
CA ASP A 113 2.70 -7.18 9.12
C ASP A 113 4.11 -7.66 9.46
N GLU A 114 4.40 -8.93 9.16
CA GLU A 114 5.72 -9.52 9.40
C GLU A 114 6.79 -8.87 8.52
N ASP A 115 6.48 -8.62 7.24
CA ASP A 115 7.40 -8.01 6.29
C ASP A 115 7.75 -6.57 6.66
N LEU A 116 6.76 -5.78 7.09
CA LEU A 116 6.96 -4.43 7.58
C LEU A 116 7.81 -4.41 8.84
N LYS A 117 7.57 -5.36 9.76
CA LYS A 117 8.38 -5.51 10.98
C LYS A 117 9.84 -5.85 10.63
N GLN A 118 10.06 -6.82 9.75
CA GLN A 118 11.40 -7.21 9.31
C GLN A 118 12.12 -6.08 8.57
N HIS A 119 11.43 -5.39 7.67
CA HIS A 119 11.97 -4.26 6.94
C HIS A 119 12.36 -3.11 7.88
N GLY A 120 11.51 -2.80 8.88
CA GLY A 120 11.81 -1.84 9.93
C GLY A 120 13.04 -2.22 10.77
N LEU A 121 13.18 -3.51 11.13
CA LEU A 121 14.35 -4.02 11.86
C LEU A 121 15.64 -3.94 11.04
N ALA A 122 15.59 -4.28 9.75
CA ALA A 122 16.75 -4.24 8.85
C ALA A 122 17.22 -2.81 8.57
N ALA A 123 16.30 -1.85 8.41
CA ALA A 123 16.61 -0.43 8.26
C ALA A 123 17.20 0.18 9.54
N SER A 124 16.94 -0.41 10.71
CA SER A 124 17.33 0.14 12.03
C SER A 124 18.71 -0.29 12.52
N GLY A 125 19.44 -1.12 11.78
CA GLY A 125 20.90 -1.30 11.88
C GLY A 125 21.55 -1.28 13.27
N ASN A 126 20.94 -1.92 14.29
CA ASN A 126 21.46 -2.06 15.67
C ASN A 126 21.02 -1.00 16.71
N ASN A 127 19.80 -0.45 16.62
CA ASN A 127 19.16 0.21 17.77
C ASN A 127 17.65 -0.08 17.77
N ASP A 128 17.01 0.09 18.93
CA ASP A 128 15.58 -0.12 19.28
C ASP A 128 14.54 0.64 18.40
N LEU A 129 14.85 0.93 17.14
CA LEU A 129 14.07 1.74 16.20
C LEU A 129 13.07 0.94 15.34
N GLY A 130 13.20 -0.39 15.27
CA GLY A 130 12.29 -1.24 14.49
C GLY A 130 10.89 -1.31 15.10
N ASP A 131 10.81 -1.46 16.43
CA ASP A 131 9.57 -1.24 17.17
C ASP A 131 9.15 0.23 17.09
N LEU A 132 10.10 1.16 16.96
CA LEU A 132 9.80 2.57 16.84
C LEU A 132 9.07 2.90 15.55
N ALA A 133 9.36 2.37 14.36
CA ALA A 133 8.66 2.79 13.13
C ALA A 133 7.16 2.40 13.12
N ALA A 134 6.83 1.16 13.47
CA ALA A 134 5.44 0.71 13.57
C ALA A 134 4.72 1.34 14.78
N ASN A 135 5.40 1.45 15.92
CA ASN A 135 4.87 2.19 17.06
C ASN A 135 4.84 3.69 16.80
N TYR A 136 5.62 4.24 15.87
CA TYR A 136 5.65 5.65 15.50
C TYR A 136 4.52 5.95 14.54
N ILE A 137 4.26 5.12 13.53
CA ILE A 137 3.07 5.28 12.70
C ILE A 137 1.81 5.16 13.57
N ARG A 138 1.74 4.16 14.48
CA ARG A 138 0.61 4.03 15.42
C ARG A 138 0.55 5.14 16.47
N ALA A 139 1.68 5.57 17.01
CA ALA A 139 1.73 6.65 18.01
C ALA A 139 1.44 8.01 17.38
N GLN A 140 1.88 8.27 16.15
CA GLN A 140 1.54 9.49 15.42
C GLN A 140 0.05 9.51 15.06
N MET A 141 -0.50 8.40 14.55
CA MET A 141 -1.94 8.25 14.34
C MET A 141 -2.74 8.47 15.64
N SER A 142 -2.28 7.91 16.76
CA SER A 142 -2.92 8.08 18.07
C SER A 142 -2.78 9.51 18.61
N LYS A 143 -1.65 10.17 18.36
CA LYS A 143 -1.36 11.54 18.82
C LYS A 143 -2.17 12.57 18.02
N ILE A 144 -2.34 12.34 16.72
CA ILE A 144 -3.23 13.13 15.86
C ILE A 144 -4.68 12.97 16.35
N ALA A 145 -5.12 11.75 16.65
CA ALA A 145 -6.46 11.50 17.19
C ALA A 145 -6.71 12.19 18.55
N GLN A 146 -5.69 12.31 19.42
CA GLN A 146 -5.79 13.01 20.71
C GLN A 146 -5.74 14.54 20.59
N GLN A 147 -4.97 15.07 19.64
CA GLN A 147 -4.94 16.53 19.42
C GLN A 147 -6.25 17.04 18.82
N SER A 148 -6.93 16.23 18.01
CA SER A 148 -8.27 16.55 17.53
C SER A 148 -9.34 16.52 18.62
N SER A 149 -9.17 15.75 19.72
CA SER A 149 -10.11 15.74 20.84
C SER A 149 -9.87 16.88 21.84
N ASP A 150 -8.62 17.30 22.03
CA ASP A 150 -8.29 18.40 22.95
C ASP A 150 -8.68 19.78 22.37
N ASP A 151 -8.69 19.95 21.04
CA ASP A 151 -9.15 21.18 20.39
C ASP A 151 -10.70 21.37 20.46
N GLU A 152 -11.47 20.30 20.67
CA GLU A 152 -12.93 20.38 20.89
C GLU A 152 -13.29 20.75 22.35
N GLU A 153 -12.50 20.35 23.36
CA GLU A 153 -12.77 20.68 24.76
C GLU A 153 -12.43 22.15 25.12
N VAL A 154 -11.48 22.79 24.42
CA VAL A 154 -11.10 24.20 24.71
C VAL A 154 -12.08 25.21 24.10
N ALA A 155 -12.88 24.82 23.11
CA ALA A 155 -13.92 25.69 22.53
C ALA A 155 -15.25 25.69 23.32
N GLY A 156 -15.37 24.83 24.34
CA GLY A 156 -16.57 24.62 25.14
C GLY A 156 -16.52 25.25 26.53
N ASN A 157 -16.09 26.51 26.67
CA ASN A 157 -16.36 27.29 27.88
C ASN A 157 -16.40 28.80 27.55
N CYS A 158 -17.58 29.25 27.10
CA CYS A 158 -18.00 30.65 27.10
C CYS A 158 -19.26 30.78 27.95
#